data_AF-L7JZ19-F1
#
_entry.id   AF-L7JZ19-F1
#
_cell.length_a   1.000
_cell.length_b   1.000
_cell.length_c   1.000
_cell.angle_alpha   90.00
_cell.angle_beta   90.00
_cell.angle_gamma   90.00
#
_symmetry.space_group_name_H-M   'P 1'
#
loop_
_entity.id
_entity.type
_entity.pdbx_description
1 polymer ?
#
loop_
_entity_poly.entity_id
_entity_poly.type
_entity_poly.pdbx_seq_one_letter_code
_entity_poly.pdbx_strand_id
1 'polypeptide(L)'
;MYLYEMDRYELVKDSSSELEKELEIENPKVYDKFSRALERSKEDADYDALFNAIKELDMGDISSIISGLDNNSLYVVLQALKNNIDYNVVLAVKVFFSIVEHHRYFVAENQSAYVVYKEIRGRVELLRQLIKENEYKIGINGVMDG
;
A
#
# COMPACT_ATOMS: atom_id res chain seq x y z
N MET A 1 -19.00 5.97 15.46
CA MET A 1 -19.11 6.66 14.15
C MET A 1 -17.70 7.01 13.69
N TYR A 2 -17.09 6.11 12.93
CA TYR A 2 -15.80 6.29 12.25
C TYR A 2 -15.74 5.33 11.06
N LEU A 3 -15.92 5.89 9.88
CA LEU A 3 -15.33 5.45 8.62
C LEU A 3 -15.13 6.76 7.85
N TYR A 4 -14.26 7.60 8.41
CA TYR A 4 -14.20 9.07 8.32
C TYR A 4 -15.20 9.72 7.32
N GLU A 5 -16.41 9.96 7.84
CA GLU A 5 -17.47 10.80 7.28
C GLU A 5 -17.78 10.61 5.78
N MET A 6 -18.29 9.44 5.41
CA MET A 6 -18.95 9.25 4.13
C MET A 6 -20.46 9.48 4.25
N ASP A 7 -21.01 10.37 3.42
CA ASP A 7 -22.43 10.31 3.07
C ASP A 7 -22.62 9.60 1.72
N ARG A 8 -23.40 8.51 1.81
CA ARG A 8 -24.25 7.83 0.84
C ARG A 8 -23.87 8.01 -0.63
N TYR A 9 -23.20 7.03 -1.24
CA TYR A 9 -23.65 6.33 -2.45
C TYR A 9 -22.68 5.17 -2.73
N GLU A 10 -23.24 3.96 -2.74
CA GLU A 10 -22.93 2.94 -3.75
C GLU A 10 -21.48 2.48 -3.95
N LEU A 11 -21.05 1.51 -3.15
CA LEU A 11 -20.28 0.37 -3.67
C LEU A 11 -20.78 -0.91 -2.95
N VAL A 12 -22.10 -1.12 -2.95
CA VAL A 12 -22.78 -2.14 -3.77
C VAL A 12 -22.33 -3.57 -3.42
N LYS A 13 -23.18 -4.18 -2.58
CA LYS A 13 -23.69 -5.56 -2.59
C LYS A 13 -22.69 -6.72 -2.62
N ASP A 14 -22.78 -7.51 -1.56
CA ASP A 14 -22.78 -8.98 -1.56
C ASP A 14 -21.95 -9.65 -2.66
N SER A 15 -20.77 -10.09 -2.26
CA SER A 15 -20.17 -11.30 -2.80
C SER A 15 -19.57 -12.06 -1.64
N SER A 16 -20.47 -12.67 -0.84
CA SER A 16 -20.15 -13.84 -0.07
C SER A 16 -19.73 -14.96 -1.04
N SER A 17 -18.43 -15.16 -1.14
CA SER A 17 -17.86 -16.49 -1.39
C SER A 17 -16.43 -16.46 -0.87
N GLU A 18 -16.23 -17.09 0.28
CA GLU A 18 -14.96 -17.73 0.62
C GLU A 18 -14.69 -18.78 -0.47
N LEU A 19 -14.17 -18.30 -1.59
CA LEU A 19 -13.43 -19.12 -2.53
C LEU A 19 -11.99 -18.97 -2.07
N GLU A 20 -11.42 -20.04 -1.53
CA GLU A 20 -9.99 -20.28 -1.59
C GLU A 20 -9.59 -20.22 -3.06
N LYS A 21 -9.39 -19.00 -3.57
CA LYS A 21 -8.69 -18.79 -4.83
C LYS A 21 -7.26 -19.22 -4.55
N GLU A 22 -6.87 -20.36 -5.10
CA GLU A 22 -5.46 -20.70 -5.24
C GLU A 22 -4.75 -19.45 -5.76
N LEU A 23 -3.75 -18.99 -5.01
CA LEU A 23 -2.98 -17.83 -5.38
C LEU A 23 -2.27 -18.18 -6.70
N GLU A 24 -2.79 -17.69 -7.83
CA GLU A 24 -2.06 -17.68 -9.10
C GLU A 24 -0.93 -16.66 -8.97
N ILE A 25 0.15 -17.07 -8.30
CA ILE A 25 1.36 -16.27 -8.17
C ILE A 25 2.14 -16.47 -9.47
N GLU A 26 2.22 -15.43 -10.30
CA GLU A 26 2.92 -15.50 -11.58
C GLU A 26 4.42 -15.81 -11.39
N ASN A 27 4.99 -15.41 -10.24
CA ASN A 27 6.40 -15.62 -9.91
C ASN A 27 6.65 -16.22 -8.50
N PRO A 28 6.72 -17.56 -8.37
CA PRO A 28 6.90 -18.23 -7.07
C PRO A 28 8.24 -17.90 -6.39
N LYS A 29 9.31 -17.58 -7.15
CA LYS A 29 10.61 -17.20 -6.57
C LYS A 29 10.56 -15.85 -5.86
N VAL A 30 9.80 -14.92 -6.42
CA VAL A 30 9.62 -13.57 -5.87
C VAL A 30 8.73 -13.65 -4.64
N TYR A 31 7.69 -14.49 -4.65
CA TYR A 31 6.91 -14.80 -3.46
C TYR A 31 7.75 -15.45 -2.35
N ASP A 32 8.59 -16.44 -2.66
CA ASP A 32 9.49 -17.07 -1.67
C ASP A 32 10.40 -16.03 -1.01
N LYS A 33 10.90 -15.07 -1.79
CA LYS A 33 11.75 -13.99 -1.27
C LYS A 33 10.97 -13.06 -0.35
N PHE A 34 9.75 -12.67 -0.74
CA PHE A 34 8.83 -11.91 0.11
C PHE A 34 8.55 -12.65 1.42
N SER A 35 8.15 -13.92 1.35
CA SER A 35 7.81 -14.74 2.51
C SER A 35 8.99 -14.88 3.47
N ARG A 36 10.21 -15.12 2.96
CA ARG A 36 11.42 -15.16 3.80
C ARG A 36 11.76 -13.82 4.41
N ALA A 37 11.61 -12.72 3.68
CA ALA A 37 11.86 -11.38 4.20
C ALA A 37 10.83 -11.02 5.29
N LEU A 38 9.57 -11.42 5.11
CA LEU A 38 8.50 -11.23 6.07
C LEU A 38 8.78 -11.97 7.37
N GLU A 39 9.15 -13.24 7.31
CA GLU A 39 9.49 -14.03 8.50
C GLU A 39 10.71 -13.45 9.23
N ARG A 40 11.77 -13.08 8.52
CA ARG A 40 12.92 -12.40 9.14
C ARG A 40 12.55 -11.08 9.79
N SER A 41 11.65 -10.32 9.19
CA SER A 41 11.20 -9.04 9.73
C SER A 41 10.34 -9.18 10.98
N LYS A 42 9.71 -10.35 11.20
CA LYS A 42 9.02 -10.67 12.47
C LYS A 42 10.02 -10.84 13.61
N GLU A 43 11.21 -11.36 13.32
CA GLU A 43 12.26 -11.65 14.32
C GLU A 43 13.19 -10.45 14.55
N ASP A 44 13.75 -9.90 13.47
CA ASP A 44 14.85 -8.93 13.52
C ASP A 44 14.40 -7.48 13.31
N ALA A 45 13.11 -7.24 13.04
CA ALA A 45 12.56 -5.93 12.67
C ALA A 45 13.28 -5.25 11.48
N ASP A 46 13.85 -6.05 10.57
CA ASP A 46 14.49 -5.58 9.33
C ASP A 46 13.44 -5.23 8.24
N TYR A 47 12.79 -4.10 8.47
CA TYR A 47 11.70 -3.60 7.62
C TYR A 47 12.16 -3.14 6.23
N ASP A 48 13.45 -2.82 6.07
CA ASP A 48 14.02 -2.37 4.80
C ASP A 48 14.18 -3.56 3.84
N ALA A 49 14.64 -4.71 4.35
CA ALA A 49 14.70 -5.94 3.55
C ALA A 49 13.30 -6.38 3.06
N LEU A 50 12.28 -6.27 3.92
CA LEU A 50 10.91 -6.56 3.54
C LEU A 50 10.38 -5.58 2.49
N PHE A 51 10.59 -4.28 2.66
CA PHE A 51 10.15 -3.31 1.67
C PHE A 51 10.83 -3.52 0.30
N ASN A 52 12.12 -3.88 0.29
CA ASN A 52 12.82 -4.24 -0.93
C ASN A 52 12.26 -5.50 -1.59
N ALA A 53 11.86 -6.51 -0.81
CA ALA A 53 11.19 -7.69 -1.35
C ALA A 53 9.81 -7.35 -1.92
N ILE A 54 9.04 -6.48 -1.27
CA ILE A 54 7.75 -5.98 -1.76
C ILE A 54 7.92 -5.23 -3.09
N LYS A 55 9.00 -4.46 -3.26
CA LYS A 55 9.29 -3.72 -4.50
C LYS A 55 9.57 -4.63 -5.69
N GLU A 56 10.02 -5.86 -5.45
CA GLU A 56 10.26 -6.85 -6.50
C GLU A 56 8.99 -7.61 -6.90
N LEU A 57 7.90 -7.47 -6.13
CA LEU A 57 6.60 -8.02 -6.51
C LEU A 57 6.03 -7.26 -7.71
N ASP A 58 5.42 -7.99 -8.63
CA ASP A 58 4.59 -7.37 -9.65
C ASP A 58 3.36 -6.72 -9.00
N MET A 59 2.99 -5.53 -9.46
CA MET A 59 1.87 -4.76 -8.88
C MET A 59 0.53 -5.51 -8.97
N GLY A 60 0.40 -6.45 -9.90
CA GLY A 60 -0.75 -7.35 -10.03
C GLY A 60 -0.83 -8.36 -8.89
N ASP A 61 0.31 -8.92 -8.50
CA ASP A 61 0.42 -9.99 -7.50
C ASP A 61 0.21 -9.48 -6.07
N ILE A 62 0.49 -8.20 -5.80
CA ILE A 62 0.38 -7.61 -4.45
C ILE A 62 -0.98 -7.88 -3.82
N SER A 63 -2.09 -7.74 -4.56
CA SER A 63 -3.43 -7.92 -3.98
C SER A 63 -3.66 -9.36 -3.54
N SER A 64 -3.21 -10.31 -4.35
CA SER A 64 -3.27 -11.76 -4.10
C SER A 64 -2.43 -12.13 -2.88
N ILE A 65 -1.19 -11.65 -2.82
CA ILE A 65 -0.27 -11.94 -1.71
C ILE A 65 -0.80 -11.35 -0.40
N ILE A 66 -1.25 -10.09 -0.42
CA ILE A 66 -1.74 -9.40 0.78
C ILE A 66 -3.00 -10.06 1.33
N SER A 67 -3.92 -10.54 0.48
CA SER A 67 -5.16 -11.16 0.96
C SER A 67 -4.91 -12.42 1.81
N GLY A 68 -3.82 -13.15 1.55
CA GLY A 68 -3.44 -14.35 2.29
C GLY A 68 -2.67 -14.11 3.60
N LEU A 69 -2.42 -12.86 4.00
CA LEU A 69 -1.64 -12.56 5.21
C LEU A 69 -2.50 -12.56 6.48
N ASP A 70 -1.91 -13.04 7.58
CA ASP A 70 -2.48 -12.94 8.92
C ASP A 70 -2.23 -11.55 9.55
N ASN A 71 -2.94 -11.25 10.63
CA ASN A 71 -2.82 -9.95 11.32
C ASN A 71 -1.39 -9.61 11.78
N ASN A 72 -0.60 -10.62 12.17
CA ASN A 72 0.79 -10.40 12.56
C ASN A 72 1.64 -9.99 11.35
N SER A 73 1.53 -10.72 10.24
CA SER A 73 2.21 -10.37 8.99
C SER A 73 1.80 -9.00 8.46
N LEU A 74 0.50 -8.67 8.51
CA LEU A 74 -0.01 -7.35 8.13
C LEU A 74 0.59 -6.23 8.98
N TYR A 75 0.76 -6.46 10.29
CA TYR A 75 1.41 -5.49 11.16
C TYR A 75 2.86 -5.22 10.73
N VAL A 76 3.62 -6.28 10.43
CA VAL A 76 5.00 -6.15 9.94
C VAL A 76 5.06 -5.42 8.59
N VAL A 77 4.12 -5.71 7.68
CA VAL A 77 4.01 -4.97 6.41
C VAL A 77 3.70 -3.50 6.65
N LEU A 78 2.82 -3.15 7.60
CA LEU A 78 2.56 -1.75 7.95
C LEU A 78 3.82 -1.05 8.50
N GLN A 79 4.65 -1.72 9.31
CA GLN A 79 5.92 -1.15 9.76
C GLN A 79 6.90 -0.94 8.60
N ALA A 80 6.97 -1.88 7.65
CA ALA A 80 7.75 -1.73 6.44
C ALA A 80 7.30 -0.54 5.60
N LEU A 81 6.00 -0.36 5.40
CA LEU A 81 5.46 0.81 4.71
C LEU A 81 5.80 2.11 5.44
N LYS A 82 5.57 2.17 6.76
CA LYS A 82 5.83 3.35 7.57
C LYS A 82 7.29 3.82 7.45
N ASN A 83 8.23 2.88 7.53
CA ASN A 83 9.66 3.21 7.51
C ASN A 83 10.18 3.57 6.11
N ASN A 84 9.53 3.10 5.05
CA ASN A 84 10.05 3.18 3.69
C ASN A 84 9.15 3.92 2.69
N ILE A 85 8.12 4.61 3.17
CA ILE A 85 7.13 5.30 2.34
C ILE A 85 7.75 6.31 1.37
N ASP A 86 8.85 6.95 1.77
CA ASP A 86 9.53 7.99 1.00
C ASP A 86 10.29 7.43 -0.21
N TYR A 87 10.64 6.15 -0.20
CA TYR A 87 11.34 5.51 -1.31
C TYR A 87 10.43 5.21 -2.49
N ASN A 88 9.17 4.83 -2.23
CA ASN A 88 8.19 4.55 -3.28
C ASN A 88 6.76 4.70 -2.79
N VAL A 89 6.25 5.93 -2.85
CA VAL A 89 4.87 6.27 -2.44
C VAL A 89 3.79 5.54 -3.25
N VAL A 90 4.03 5.25 -4.54
CA VAL A 90 3.04 4.57 -5.40
C VAL A 90 2.87 3.13 -4.94
N LEU A 91 3.99 2.45 -4.67
CA LEU A 91 3.99 1.10 -4.10
C LEU A 91 3.33 1.10 -2.71
N ALA A 92 3.66 2.07 -1.86
CA ALA A 92 3.06 2.18 -0.53
C ALA A 92 1.54 2.35 -0.60
N VAL A 93 1.04 3.20 -1.51
CA VAL A 93 -0.40 3.36 -1.78
C VAL A 93 -1.01 2.04 -2.23
N LYS A 94 -0.38 1.34 -3.19
CA LYS A 94 -0.90 0.08 -3.73
C LYS A 94 -1.01 -1.00 -2.65
N VAL A 95 0.06 -1.21 -1.88
CA VAL A 95 0.07 -2.20 -0.78
C VAL A 95 -0.96 -1.81 0.27
N PHE A 96 -1.00 -0.55 0.69
CA PHE A 96 -1.95 -0.10 1.71
C PHE A 96 -3.40 -0.27 1.25
N PHE A 97 -3.73 0.05 -0.01
CA PHE A 97 -5.06 -0.20 -0.55
C PHE A 97 -5.41 -1.68 -0.62
N SER A 98 -4.46 -2.56 -0.97
CA SER A 98 -4.70 -4.00 -0.89
C SER A 98 -4.96 -4.47 0.54
N ILE A 99 -4.30 -3.89 1.55
CA ILE A 99 -4.61 -4.18 2.96
C ILE A 99 -6.01 -3.69 3.33
N VAL A 100 -6.40 -2.48 2.92
CA VAL A 100 -7.76 -1.95 3.17
C VAL A 100 -8.82 -2.78 2.47
N GLU A 101 -8.55 -3.24 1.25
CA GLU A 101 -9.49 -4.01 0.43
C GLU A 101 -9.83 -5.36 1.10
N HIS A 102 -8.80 -6.11 1.52
CA HIS A 102 -8.94 -7.48 2.01
C HIS A 102 -9.02 -7.59 3.54
N HIS A 103 -8.49 -6.62 4.29
CA HIS A 103 -8.34 -6.69 5.74
C HIS A 103 -8.97 -5.49 6.46
N ARG A 104 -10.21 -5.15 6.08
CA ARG A 104 -10.95 -3.97 6.58
C ARG A 104 -11.03 -3.91 8.11
N TYR A 105 -11.33 -5.05 8.75
CA TYR A 105 -11.45 -5.11 10.21
C TYR A 105 -10.12 -4.83 10.90
N PHE A 106 -9.03 -5.44 10.41
CA PHE A 106 -7.69 -5.18 10.90
C PHE A 106 -7.33 -3.70 10.79
N VAL A 107 -7.62 -3.06 9.64
CA VAL A 107 -7.34 -1.62 9.45
C VAL A 107 -8.17 -0.75 10.40
N ALA A 108 -9.45 -1.08 10.59
CA ALA A 108 -10.35 -0.29 11.44
C ALA A 108 -9.93 -0.29 12.92
N GLU A 109 -9.35 -1.39 13.40
CA GLU A 109 -8.97 -1.57 14.80
C GLU A 109 -7.49 -1.23 15.08
N ASN A 110 -6.66 -1.13 14.03
CA ASN A 110 -5.22 -0.96 14.20
C ASN A 110 -4.76 0.50 14.01
N GLN A 111 -4.33 1.14 15.09
CA GLN A 111 -3.81 2.51 15.06
C GLN A 111 -2.59 2.69 14.14
N SER A 112 -1.79 1.64 13.92
CA SER A 112 -0.64 1.70 12.99
C SER A 112 -1.10 1.90 11.55
N ALA A 113 -2.24 1.32 11.18
CA ALA A 113 -2.82 1.51 9.85
C ALA A 113 -3.24 2.97 9.63
N TYR A 114 -3.78 3.63 10.66
CA TYR A 114 -4.10 5.06 10.61
C TYR A 114 -2.86 5.94 10.46
N VAL A 115 -1.77 5.62 11.16
CA VAL A 115 -0.49 6.35 11.02
C VAL A 115 0.03 6.25 9.59
N VAL A 116 0.09 5.03 9.04
CA VAL A 116 0.53 4.80 7.65
C VAL A 116 -0.37 5.53 6.66
N TYR A 117 -1.69 5.48 6.82
CA TYR A 117 -2.63 6.23 5.99
C TYR A 117 -2.34 7.73 5.99
N LYS A 118 -2.13 8.32 7.17
CA LYS A 118 -1.86 9.75 7.32
C LYS A 118 -0.57 10.15 6.62
N GLU A 119 0.48 9.33 6.73
CA GLU A 119 1.75 9.56 6.05
C GLU A 119 1.61 9.45 4.53
N ILE A 120 0.94 8.39 4.02
CA ILE A 120 0.63 8.23 2.58
C ILE A 120 -0.09 9.46 2.05
N ARG A 121 -1.15 9.89 2.74
CA ARG A 121 -1.92 11.06 2.33
C ARG A 121 -1.05 12.30 2.24
N GLY A 122 -0.23 12.56 3.27
CA GLY A 122 0.67 13.71 3.27
C GLY A 122 1.65 13.70 2.10
N ARG A 123 2.24 12.54 1.78
CA ARG A 123 3.15 12.40 0.63
C ARG A 123 2.45 12.59 -0.70
N VAL A 124 1.24 12.07 -0.87
CA VAL A 124 0.43 12.29 -2.07
C VAL A 124 0.07 13.77 -2.25
N GLU A 125 -0.27 14.47 -1.16
CA GLU A 125 -0.54 15.91 -1.19
C GLU A 125 0.69 16.73 -1.60
N LEU A 126 1.88 16.39 -1.07
CA LEU A 126 3.15 17.02 -1.48
C LEU A 126 3.45 16.80 -2.97
N LEU A 127 3.26 15.57 -3.48
CA LEU A 127 3.45 15.28 -4.91
C LEU A 127 2.50 16.10 -5.78
N ARG A 128 1.23 16.24 -5.37
CA ARG A 128 0.25 17.07 -6.09
C ARG A 128 0.67 18.54 -6.12
N GLN A 129 1.25 19.06 -5.05
CA GLN A 129 1.79 20.42 -5.02
C GLN A 129 2.97 20.58 -5.97
N LEU A 130 3.93 19.66 -5.94
CA LEU A 130 5.09 19.68 -6.84
C LEU A 130 4.68 19.58 -8.31
N ILE A 131 3.68 18.77 -8.65
CA ILE A 131 3.13 18.67 -10.01
C ILE A 131 2.56 20.03 -10.44
N LYS A 132 1.71 20.65 -9.61
CA LYS A 132 1.13 21.98 -9.90
C LYS A 132 2.20 23.06 -10.09
N GLU A 133 3.23 23.07 -9.24
CA GLU A 133 4.34 24.02 -9.37
C GLU A 133 5.13 23.81 -10.67
N ASN A 134 5.33 22.56 -11.08
CA ASN A 134 6.01 22.22 -12.33
C ASN A 134 5.17 22.63 -13.55
N GLU A 135 3.86 22.36 -13.54
CA GLU A 135 2.94 22.79 -14.60
C GLU A 135 2.96 24.32 -14.76
N TYR A 136 2.96 25.05 -13.64
CA TYR A 136 3.05 26.52 -13.65
C TYR A 136 4.37 27.03 -14.25
N LYS A 137 5.51 26.42 -13.88
CA LYS A 137 6.84 26.79 -14.43
C LYS A 137 6.93 26.51 -15.94
N ILE A 138 6.41 25.37 -16.39
CA ILE A 138 6.38 25.00 -17.81
C ILE A 138 5.48 25.97 -18.59
N GLY A 139 4.31 26.30 -18.04
CA GLY A 139 3.38 27.27 -18.64
C GLY A 139 3.95 28.69 -18.75
N ILE A 140 4.80 29.12 -17.82
CA ILE A 140 5.49 30.43 -17.92
C ILE A 140 6.58 30.41 -18.99
N ASN A 141 7.39 29.35 -19.04
CA ASN A 141 8.47 29.26 -20.03
C ASN A 141 7.95 29.16 -21.47
N GLY A 142 6.78 28.53 -21.69
CA GLY A 142 6.15 28.46 -23.01
C GLY A 142 5.56 29.78 -23.53
N VAL A 143 5.42 30.81 -22.69
CA VAL A 143 4.89 32.13 -23.09
C VAL A 143 6.01 33.13 -23.40
N MET A 144 7.25 32.88 -22.94
CA MET A 144 8.40 33.76 -23.22
C MET A 144 9.15 33.43 -24.51
N ASP A 145 8.92 32.24 -25.10
CA ASP A 145 9.53 31.80 -26.36
C ASP A 145 8.62 32.04 -27.60
N GLY A 146 7.57 32.86 -27.48
CA GLY A 146 6.59 33.17 -28.53
C GLY A 146 6.64 34.59 -29.05
#